data_AF-A0A959L4A8-F1
#
_entry.id   AF-A0A959L4A8-F1
#
_cell.length_a   1.000
_cell.length_b   1.000
_cell.length_c   1.000
_cell.angle_alpha   90.00
_cell.angle_beta   90.00
_cell.angle_gamma   90.00
#
_symmetry.space_group_name_H-M   'P 1'
#
loop_
_entity.id
_entity.type
_entity.pdbx_description
1 polymer ?
#
loop_
_entity_poly.entity_id
_entity_poly.type
_entity_poly.pdbx_seq_one_letter_code
_entity_poly.pdbx_strand_id
1 'polypeptide(L)' 'MIRVSNRGYFLTENYMVINNGRPSGLVSGGGRWFIKRLALDYGVFIPMIDGYNGFIAFPWLGFSTPIDKK' A
#
# COMPACT_ATOMS: atom_id res chain seq x y z
N MET A 1 2.46 -8.70 5.07
CA MET A 1 1.03 -9.04 5.04
C MET A 1 0.70 -9.92 6.24
N ILE A 2 -0.19 -9.48 7.13
CA ILE A 2 -0.61 -10.24 8.32
C ILE A 2 -2.11 -10.47 8.25
N ARG A 3 -2.58 -11.71 8.44
CA ARG A 3 -4.02 -12.01 8.46
C ARG A 3 -4.62 -11.48 9.77
N VAL A 4 -5.62 -10.61 9.68
CA VAL A 4 -6.30 -10.01 10.85
C VAL A 4 -7.74 -10.51 11.01
N SER A 5 -8.31 -11.13 9.97
CA SER A 5 -9.62 -11.78 10.05
C SER A 5 -9.78 -12.88 9.00
N ASN A 6 -10.96 -13.51 8.95
CA ASN A 6 -11.28 -14.50 7.92
C ASN A 6 -11.19 -13.93 6.49
N ARG A 7 -11.42 -12.62 6.31
CA ARG A 7 -11.44 -11.94 5.01
C ARG A 7 -10.44 -10.78 4.88
N GLY A 8 -9.79 -10.40 5.97
CA GLY A 8 -8.98 -9.19 6.08
C GLY A 8 -7.50 -9.48 6.33
N TYR A 9 -6.65 -8.74 5.64
CA TYR A 9 -5.21 -8.72 5.85
C TYR A 9 -4.74 -7.29 6.10
N PHE A 10 -3.86 -7.10 7.07
CA PHE A 10 -3.10 -5.87 7.23
C PHE A 10 -1.87 -5.90 6.31
N LEU A 11 -1.67 -4.81 5.59
CA LEU A 11 -0.59 -4.63 4.61
C LEU A 11 0.30 -3.47 5.02
N THR A 12 1.59 -3.68 4.87
CA THR A 12 2.60 -2.62 4.90
C THR A 12 3.61 -2.92 3.81
N GLU A 13 3.97 -1.90 3.06
CA GLU A 13 4.98 -1.95 2.01
C GLU A 13 5.94 -0.79 2.23
N ASN A 14 7.24 -1.06 2.10
CA ASN A 14 8.29 -0.08 2.36
C ASN A 14 9.30 -0.17 1.22
N TYR A 15 9.52 0.93 0.52
CA TYR A 15 10.40 1.02 -0.63
C TYR A 15 11.45 2.08 -0.38
N MET A 16 12.68 1.78 -0.80
CA MET A 16 13.74 2.76 -0.94
C MET A 16 13.81 3.15 -2.42
N VAL A 17 13.72 4.45 -2.69
CA VAL A 17 13.72 5.03 -4.04
C VAL A 17 14.89 6.02 -4.10
N ILE A 18 15.61 6.04 -5.22
CA ILE A 18 16.65 7.04 -5.46
C ILE A 18 16.05 8.14 -6.33
N ASN A 19 16.00 9.36 -5.82
CA ASN A 19 15.48 10.53 -6.54
C ASN A 19 16.58 11.60 -6.60
N ASN A 20 17.00 11.98 -7.81
CA ASN A 20 18.08 12.95 -8.04
C ASN A 20 19.37 12.62 -7.27
N GLY A 21 19.76 11.34 -7.23
CA GLY A 21 20.95 10.86 -6.53
C GLY A 21 20.84 10.86 -5.00
N ARG A 22 19.68 11.22 -4.44
CA ARG A 22 19.41 11.17 -2.99
C ARG A 22 18.49 9.99 -2.66
N PRO A 23 18.74 9.26 -1.57
CA PRO A 23 17.81 8.25 -1.10
C PRO A 23 16.52 8.91 -0.59
N SER A 24 15.39 8.28 -0.85
CA SER A 24 14.08 8.63 -0.31
C SER A 24 13.34 7.34 0.02
N GLY A 25 12.53 7.36 1.07
CA GLY A 25 11.67 6.25 1.44
C GLY A 25 10.24 6.47 0.96
N LEU A 26 9.52 5.37 0.77
CA LEU A 26 8.07 5.36 0.67
C LEU A 26 7.57 4.26 1.58
N VAL A 27 6.85 4.64 2.63
CA VAL A 27 6.26 3.69 3.58
C VAL A 27 4.75 3.66 3.40
N SER A 28 4.14 2.51 3.60
CA SER A 28 2.71 2.36 3.51
C SER A 28 2.12 1.55 4.65
N GLY A 29 0.86 1.87 4.95
CA GLY A 29 0.02 1.12 5.88
C GLY A 29 -1.39 1.02 5.32
N GLY A 30 -1.96 -0.18 5.36
CA GLY A 30 -3.26 -0.42 4.75
C GLY A 30 -3.80 -1.82 5.01
N GLY A 31 -4.80 -2.21 4.23
CA GLY A 31 -5.41 -3.51 4.30
C GLY A 31 -5.92 -4.02 2.97
N ARG A 32 -6.11 -5.33 2.94
CA ARG A 32 -6.82 -6.04 1.87
C ARG A 32 -8.05 -6.69 2.47
N TRP A 33 -9.19 -6.52 1.80
CA TRP A 33 -10.44 -7.16 2.16
C TRP A 33 -11.01 -7.97 1.00
N PHE A 34 -11.30 -9.25 1.24
CA PHE A 34 -11.88 -10.13 0.23
C PHE A 34 -13.41 -10.03 0.19
N ILE A 35 -13.96 -9.78 -1.01
CA ILE A 35 -15.39 -9.69 -1.32
C ILE A 35 -15.70 -10.68 -2.46
N LYS A 36 -16.22 -11.86 -2.12
CA LYS A 36 -16.45 -12.96 -3.08
C LYS A 36 -15.15 -13.32 -3.84
N ARG A 37 -15.09 -13.05 -5.14
CA ARG A 37 -13.90 -13.28 -6.00
C ARG A 37 -13.02 -12.04 -6.15
N LEU A 38 -13.38 -10.91 -5.53
CA LEU A 38 -12.61 -9.66 -5.59
C LEU A 38 -11.80 -9.44 -4.32
N ALA A 39 -10.67 -8.77 -4.44
CA ALA A 39 -9.95 -8.18 -3.32
C ALA A 39 -9.96 -6.66 -3.46
N LEU A 40 -10.38 -5.98 -2.39
CA LEU A 40 -10.28 -4.55 -2.22
C LEU A 40 -9.00 -4.24 -1.45
N ASP A 41 -8.10 -3.48 -2.05
CA ASP A 41 -6.88 -2.98 -1.42
C ASP A 41 -7.06 -1.51 -1.06
N TYR A 42 -6.78 -1.15 0.18
CA TYR A 42 -6.85 0.22 0.63
C TYR A 42 -5.66 0.54 1.51
N GLY A 43 -5.19 1.78 1.48
CA GLY A 43 -4.06 2.16 2.31
C GLY A 43 -3.67 3.62 2.13
N VAL A 44 -2.62 3.98 2.84
CA VAL A 44 -2.00 5.29 2.74
C VAL A 44 -0.51 5.09 2.52
N PHE A 45 0.05 5.83 1.57
CA PHE A 45 1.47 5.91 1.32
C PHE A 45 2.01 7.26 1.81
N ILE A 46 3.12 7.22 2.55
CA ILE A 46 3.77 8.39 3.13
C ILE A 46 5.21 8.40 2.60
N PRO A 47 5.61 9.43 1.84
CA PRO A 47 6.99 9.58 1.40
C PRO A 47 7.85 10.06 2.58
N MET A 48 9.01 9.44 2.75
CA MET A 48 10.04 9.83 3.70
C MET A 48 11.17 10.49 2.92
N ILE A 49 11.15 11.82 2.84
CA ILE A 49 12.09 12.60 2.03
C ILE A 49 12.94 13.47 2.96
N ASP A 50 14.26 13.28 2.91
CA ASP A 50 15.19 14.09 3.69
C ASP A 50 15.08 15.57 3.34
N GLY A 51 14.90 16.41 4.37
CA GLY A 51 14.79 17.86 4.24
C GLY A 51 13.39 18.37 3.87
N TYR A 52 12.38 17.49 3.75
CA TYR A 52 11.00 17.92 3.60
C TYR A 52 10.34 18.12 4.98
N ASN A 53 9.91 19.35 5.28
CA ASN A 53 9.29 19.72 6.56
C ASN A 53 7.74 19.61 6.56
N GLY A 54 7.15 19.05 5.51
CA GLY A 54 5.70 18.85 5.41
C GLY A 54 5.27 17.41 5.66
N PHE A 55 3.97 17.20 5.75
CA PHE A 55 3.37 15.86 5.80
C PHE A 55 2.47 15.66 4.59
N ILE A 56 2.76 14.63 3.79
CA ILE A 56 1.92 14.20 2.66
C ILE A 56 1.50 12.76 2.90
N ALA A 57 0.22 12.49 2.69
CA ALA A 57 -0.36 11.17 2.76
C ALA A 57 -1.16 10.91 1.48
N PHE A 58 -0.73 9.94 0.67
CA PHE A 58 -1.42 9.56 -0.55
C PHE A 58 -2.40 8.42 -0.26
N PRO A 59 -3.72 8.64 -0.38
CA PRO A 59 -4.67 7.55 -0.27
C PRO A 59 -4.54 6.60 -1.47
N TRP A 60 -4.65 5.31 -1.21
CA TRP A 60 -4.63 4.28 -2.23
C TRP A 60 -5.87 3.41 -2.14
N LEU A 61 -6.49 3.16 -3.29
CA LEU A 61 -7.63 2.26 -3.43
C LEU A 61 -7.42 1.43 -4.70
N GLY A 62 -7.39 0.11 -4.54
CA GLY A 62 -7.17 -0.83 -5.62
C GLY A 62 -8.19 -1.95 -5.59
N PHE A 63 -8.45 -2.54 -6.76
CA PHE A 63 -9.24 -3.74 -6.90
C PHE A 63 -8.43 -4.80 -7.64
N SER A 64 -8.36 -5.99 -7.06
CA SER A 64 -7.74 -7.16 -7.67
C SER A 64 -8.82 -8.18 -7.99
N THR A 65 -8.89 -8.59 -9.25
CA THR A 65 -9.77 -9.68 -9.71
C THR A 65 -8.91 -10.79 -10.31
N PRO A 66 -9.17 -12.07 -10.01
CA PRO A 66 -8.50 -13.16 -10.69
C PRO A 66 -8.89 -13.14 -12.18
N ILE A 67 -7.90 -13.29 -13.06
CA ILE A 67 -8.08 -13.34 -14.53
C ILE A 67 -8.52 -14.73 -15.00
N ASP A 68 -8.88 -15.62 -14.07
CA ASP A 68 -9.24 -16.99 -14.41
C ASP A 68 -10.56 -17.04 -15.20
N LYS A 69 -10.47 -17.50 -16.45
CA LYS A 69 -11.63 -17.84 -17.28
C LYS A 69 -12.15 -19.16 -16.73
N LYS A 70 -13.42 -19.17 -16.31
CA LYS A 70 -14.15 -20.43 -16.22
C LYS A 70 -14.07 -21.18 -17.55
#